data_AF-A0A958RDD4-F1
#
_entry.id   AF-A0A958RDD4-F1
#
_cell.length_a   1.000
_cell.length_b   1.000
_cell.length_c   1.000
_cell.angle_alpha   90.00
_cell.angle_beta   90.00
_cell.angle_gamma   90.00
#
_symmetry.space_group_name_H-M   'P 1'
#
loop_
_entity.id
_entity.type
_entity.pdbx_description
1 polymer ?
#
loop_
_entity_poly.entity_id
_entity_poly.type
_entity_poly.pdbx_seq_one_letter_code
_entity_poly.pdbx_strand_id
1 'polypeptide(L)'
;MFELEDGNLIESVLMRYGDPADEHDSHSMGKPTKQRRTLCISTQAGCAMGCVFCATGQLGFKRNLSSGEIVAQVMYYAQMLKERDEVVSNVVFMGMGEPFHNYDNVMAAIDRLNDADGYKFGARRLTISTVGLVPQIRRFAEEQRQVNLAISLHAADDEERLAIMPVNKRYKI
;
A
#
# COMPACT_ATOMS: atom_id res chain seq x y z
N MET A 1 -15.10 3.45 -0.15
CA MET A 1 -14.74 3.62 -1.58
C MET A 1 -14.69 5.11 -1.84
N PHE A 2 -13.67 5.60 -2.55
CA PHE A 2 -13.49 7.01 -2.90
C PHE A 2 -13.79 7.17 -4.39
N GLU A 3 -14.58 8.19 -4.72
CA GLU A 3 -14.76 8.64 -6.09
C GLU A 3 -13.78 9.78 -6.35
N LEU A 4 -13.00 9.63 -7.42
CA LEU A 4 -12.04 10.63 -7.87
C LEU A 4 -12.74 11.65 -8.77
N GLU A 5 -12.12 12.81 -9.00
CA GLU A 5 -12.72 13.90 -9.79
C GLU A 5 -13.11 13.48 -11.22
N ASP A 6 -12.46 12.46 -11.75
CA ASP A 6 -12.72 11.92 -13.08
C ASP A 6 -13.69 10.71 -13.09
N GLY A 7 -14.38 10.46 -11.97
CA GLY A 7 -15.40 9.41 -11.82
C GLY A 7 -14.83 8.00 -11.60
N ASN A 8 -13.50 7.82 -11.56
CA ASN A 8 -12.91 6.54 -11.22
C ASN A 8 -13.06 6.25 -9.71
N LEU A 9 -13.31 4.99 -9.37
CA LEU A 9 -13.44 4.53 -7.99
C LEU A 9 -12.15 3.88 -7.52
N ILE A 10 -11.72 4.23 -6.30
CA ILE A 10 -10.63 3.56 -5.59
C ILE A 10 -11.04 3.13 -4.19
N GLU A 11 -10.30 2.17 -3.65
CA GLU A 11 -10.50 1.67 -2.29
C GLU A 11 -9.32 2.00 -1.39
N SER A 12 -9.61 2.34 -0.15
CA SER A 12 -8.63 2.31 0.94
C SER A 12 -9.27 1.61 2.13
N VAL A 13 -8.47 0.89 2.89
CA VAL A 13 -8.94 0.08 4.02
C VAL A 13 -8.19 0.48 5.27
N LEU A 14 -8.92 0.86 6.31
CA LEU A 14 -8.38 1.07 7.64
C LEU A 14 -8.42 -0.25 8.41
N MET A 15 -7.24 -0.83 8.66
CA MET A 15 -7.08 -2.00 9.51
C MET A 15 -6.82 -1.55 10.95
N ARG A 16 -7.66 -2.02 11.87
CA ARG A 16 -7.54 -1.79 13.32
C ARG A 16 -6.94 -3.05 13.92
N TYR A 17 -5.87 -2.87 14.70
CA TYR A 17 -5.22 -3.96 15.43
C TYR A 17 -5.12 -3.59 16.90
N GLY A 18 -5.33 -4.57 17.77
CA GLY A 18 -5.32 -4.38 19.21
C GLY A 18 -6.60 -3.73 19.72
N ASP A 19 -7.69 -3.82 18.95
CA ASP A 19 -9.02 -3.48 19.44
C ASP A 19 -9.56 -4.68 20.25
N PRO A 20 -10.49 -4.47 21.22
CA PRO A 20 -11.03 -5.56 22.03
C PRO A 20 -11.70 -6.68 21.21
N ALA A 21 -12.16 -6.37 19.99
CA ALA A 21 -12.71 -7.35 19.05
C ALA A 21 -11.65 -8.30 18.47
N ASP A 22 -10.36 -7.97 18.56
CA ASP A 22 -9.24 -8.80 18.11
C ASP A 22 -8.81 -9.83 19.18
N GLU A 23 -9.42 -9.83 20.37
CA GLU A 23 -9.13 -10.76 21.48
C GLU A 23 -9.71 -12.18 21.24
N HIS A 24 -9.61 -12.70 20.03
CA HIS A 24 -9.94 -14.11 19.73
C HIS A 24 -8.74 -15.04 19.94
N ASP A 25 -7.54 -14.49 20.13
CA ASP A 25 -6.31 -15.27 20.26
C ASP A 25 -5.90 -15.43 21.73
N SER A 26 -6.29 -16.56 22.32
CA SER A 26 -6.03 -16.96 23.71
C SER A 26 -4.54 -17.07 24.08
N HIS A 27 -3.63 -16.90 23.11
CA HIS A 27 -2.18 -16.98 23.29
C HIS A 27 -1.51 -15.65 23.66
N SER A 28 -2.24 -14.52 23.66
CA SER A 28 -1.71 -13.19 24.01
C SER A 28 -2.15 -12.67 25.38
N MET A 29 -2.57 -13.55 26.31
CA MET A 29 -2.89 -13.14 27.68
C MET A 29 -1.69 -12.48 28.36
N GLY A 30 -1.75 -11.15 28.51
CA GLY A 30 -0.85 -10.37 29.35
C GLY A 30 0.12 -9.41 28.63
N LYS A 31 0.11 -9.30 27.29
CA LYS A 31 0.84 -8.22 26.61
C LYS A 31 -0.12 -7.12 26.17
N PRO A 32 0.03 -5.86 26.64
CA PRO A 32 -0.71 -4.75 26.06
C PRO A 32 -0.36 -4.66 24.58
N THR A 33 -1.30 -5.04 23.71
CA THR A 33 -1.14 -4.89 22.27
C THR A 33 -1.21 -3.40 21.97
N LYS A 34 -0.14 -2.86 21.40
CA LYS A 34 -0.15 -1.46 20.98
C LYS A 34 -1.21 -1.31 19.90
N GLN A 35 -2.21 -0.46 20.15
CA GLN A 35 -3.23 -0.15 19.16
C GLN A 35 -2.55 0.40 17.89
N ARG A 36 -2.82 -0.25 16.77
CA ARG A 36 -2.33 0.17 15.45
C ARG A 36 -3.51 0.47 14.54
N ARG A 37 -3.32 1.50 13.74
CA ARG A 37 -4.23 1.96 12.69
C ARG A 37 -3.44 1.96 11.41
N THR A 38 -3.49 0.85 10.69
CA THR A 38 -2.75 0.67 9.44
C THR A 38 -3.68 0.99 8.29
N LEU A 39 -3.32 1.98 7.48
CA LEU A 39 -4.09 2.35 6.31
C LEU A 39 -3.51 1.68 5.06
N CYS A 40 -4.32 0.87 4.40
CA CYS A 40 -4.03 0.31 3.09
C CYS A 40 -4.56 1.26 2.01
N ILE A 41 -3.67 1.84 1.20
CA ILE A 41 -4.02 2.86 0.21
C ILE A 41 -3.71 2.42 -1.22
N SER A 42 -4.50 2.95 -2.15
CA SER A 42 -4.38 2.76 -3.58
C SER A 42 -3.36 3.70 -4.20
N THR A 43 -2.71 3.25 -5.27
CA THR A 43 -1.75 4.02 -6.09
C THR A 43 -2.21 4.18 -7.53
N GLN A 44 -3.21 3.40 -7.96
CA GLN A 44 -3.80 3.45 -9.29
C GLN A 44 -5.31 3.22 -9.20
N ALA A 45 -6.06 3.69 -10.19
CA ALA A 45 -7.42 3.23 -10.45
C ALA A 45 -7.32 1.98 -11.34
N GLY A 46 -7.60 0.82 -10.75
CA GLY A 46 -7.34 -0.48 -11.39
C GLY A 46 -5.86 -0.88 -11.33
N CYS A 47 -5.46 -1.95 -12.04
CA CYS A 47 -4.08 -2.42 -12.08
C CYS A 47 -3.75 -3.16 -13.38
N ALA A 48 -2.57 -2.87 -13.95
CA ALA A 48 -2.12 -3.48 -15.21
C ALA A 48 -1.42 -4.84 -15.03
N MET A 49 -1.16 -5.29 -13.80
CA MET A 49 -0.33 -6.48 -13.55
C MET A 49 -1.04 -7.80 -13.84
N GLY A 50 -2.38 -7.81 -13.88
CA GLY A 50 -3.17 -8.97 -14.28
C GLY A 50 -3.02 -10.19 -13.37
N CYS A 51 -2.66 -10.02 -12.09
CA CYS A 51 -2.59 -11.12 -11.13
C CYS A 51 -3.98 -11.78 -11.00
N VAL A 52 -4.05 -13.09 -11.23
CA VAL A 52 -5.33 -13.79 -11.43
C VAL A 52 -6.20 -13.82 -10.17
N PHE A 53 -5.57 -13.81 -9.00
CA PHE A 53 -6.22 -13.79 -7.68
C PHE A 53 -6.65 -12.39 -7.24
N CYS A 54 -6.26 -11.34 -7.97
CA CYS A 54 -6.51 -9.95 -7.59
C CYS A 54 -7.70 -9.39 -8.37
N ALA A 55 -8.79 -9.05 -7.66
CA ALA A 55 -9.97 -8.42 -8.27
C ALA A 55 -9.59 -7.13 -9.04
N THR A 56 -8.70 -6.31 -8.48
CA THR A 56 -8.18 -5.09 -9.14
C THR A 56 -7.44 -5.39 -10.44
N GLY A 57 -6.72 -6.51 -10.50
CA GLY A 57 -6.04 -6.96 -11.72
C GLY A 57 -7.03 -7.35 -12.82
N GLN A 58 -8.19 -7.90 -12.44
CA GLN A 58 -9.26 -8.29 -13.38
C GLN A 58 -10.06 -7.08 -13.90
N LEU A 59 -10.17 -6.00 -13.11
CA LEU A 59 -10.78 -4.73 -13.54
C LEU A 59 -9.96 -4.00 -14.63
N GLY A 60 -8.71 -4.40 -14.83
CA GLY A 60 -7.76 -3.77 -15.73
C GLY A 60 -7.25 -2.43 -15.21
N PHE A 61 -6.37 -1.79 -15.98
CA PHE A 61 -5.79 -0.49 -15.64
C PHE A 61 -6.62 0.65 -16.25
N LYS A 62 -6.89 1.69 -15.46
CA LYS A 62 -7.49 2.94 -15.93
C LYS A 62 -6.44 4.04 -15.99
N ARG A 63 -5.87 4.40 -14.84
CA ARG A 63 -4.82 5.42 -14.75
C ARG A 63 -4.03 5.34 -13.45
N ASN A 64 -2.93 6.07 -13.44
CA ASN A 64 -2.18 6.39 -12.24
C ASN A 64 -2.90 7.46 -11.40
N LEU A 65 -2.79 7.33 -10.08
CA LEU A 65 -3.16 8.41 -9.16
C LEU A 65 -2.03 9.43 -9.10
N SER A 66 -2.39 10.71 -9.01
CA SER A 66 -1.45 11.77 -8.66
C SER A 66 -0.97 11.60 -7.21
N SER A 67 0.16 12.21 -6.87
CA SER A 67 0.63 12.23 -5.47
C SER A 67 -0.40 12.84 -4.51
N GLY A 68 -1.19 13.81 -4.98
CA GLY A 68 -2.24 14.45 -4.20
C GLY A 68 -3.38 13.48 -3.85
N GLU A 69 -3.86 12.72 -4.83
CA GLU A 69 -4.89 11.69 -4.62
C GLU A 69 -4.41 10.56 -3.71
N ILE A 70 -3.13 10.20 -3.77
CA ILE A 70 -2.53 9.22 -2.86
C ILE A 70 -2.51 9.76 -1.41
N VAL A 71 -2.05 10.99 -1.20
CA VAL A 71 -2.01 11.62 0.13
C VAL A 71 -3.42 11.88 0.67
N ALA A 72 -4.38 12.23 -0.18
CA ALA A 72 -5.76 12.53 0.20
C ALA A 72 -6.43 11.35 0.92
N GLN A 73 -6.13 10.10 0.51
CA GLN A 73 -6.59 8.90 1.22
C GLN A 73 -6.11 8.90 2.67
N VAL A 74 -4.84 9.22 2.93
CA VAL A 74 -4.29 9.29 4.28
C VAL A 74 -4.94 10.41 5.09
N MET A 75 -5.07 11.60 4.51
CA MET A 75 -5.65 12.76 5.18
C MET A 75 -7.11 12.54 5.57
N TYR A 76 -7.90 11.89 4.70
CA TYR A 76 -9.29 11.54 4.99
C TYR A 76 -9.40 10.67 6.26
N TYR A 77 -8.64 9.57 6.32
CA TYR A 77 -8.67 8.69 7.50
C TYR A 77 -8.02 9.33 8.73
N ALA A 78 -7.00 10.15 8.56
CA ALA A 78 -6.39 10.90 9.66
C ALA A 78 -7.40 11.83 10.33
N GLN A 79 -8.19 12.56 9.54
CA GLN A 79 -9.25 13.42 10.05
C GLN A 79 -10.31 12.61 10.81
N MET A 80 -10.79 11.51 10.22
CA MET A 80 -11.78 10.62 10.86
C MET A 80 -11.26 9.99 12.17
N LEU A 81 -9.98 9.60 12.22
CA LEU A 81 -9.37 9.02 13.42
C LEU A 81 -9.17 10.05 14.52
N LYS A 82 -8.85 11.30 14.15
CA LYS A 82 -8.68 12.41 15.10
C LYS A 82 -9.96 12.69 15.90
N GLU A 83 -11.13 12.52 15.31
CA GLU A 83 -12.42 12.64 16.00
C GLU A 83 -12.60 11.59 17.12
N ARG A 84 -11.78 10.53 17.10
CA ARG A 84 -11.77 9.44 18.09
C ARG A 84 -10.50 9.44 18.96
N ASP A 85 -9.72 10.51 18.92
CA ASP A 85 -8.41 10.61 19.59
C ASP A 85 -7.41 9.50 19.17
N GLU A 86 -7.55 9.00 17.94
CA GLU A 86 -6.69 8.00 17.33
C GLU A 86 -5.82 8.64 16.24
N VAL A 87 -4.70 7.99 15.90
CA VAL A 87 -3.81 8.44 14.82
C VAL A 87 -3.52 7.31 13.84
N VAL A 88 -3.33 7.64 12.56
CA VAL A 88 -2.78 6.69 11.59
C VAL A 88 -1.38 6.29 12.06
N SER A 89 -1.16 5.01 12.30
CA SER A 89 0.12 4.51 12.83
C SER A 89 1.02 3.96 11.74
N ASN A 90 0.44 3.42 10.66
CA ASN A 90 1.15 2.83 9.54
C ASN A 90 0.40 3.09 8.23
N VAL A 91 1.13 3.17 7.12
CA VAL A 91 0.54 3.25 5.78
C VAL A 91 1.21 2.19 4.91
N VAL A 92 0.39 1.38 4.24
CA VAL A 92 0.83 0.32 3.33
C VAL A 92 0.27 0.61 1.94
N PHE A 93 1.13 0.64 0.92
CA PHE A 93 0.74 0.83 -0.48
C PHE A 93 0.37 -0.54 -1.07
N MET A 94 -0.72 -1.12 -0.56
CA MET A 94 -1.21 -2.46 -0.89
C MET A 94 -2.68 -2.45 -1.34
N GLY A 95 -3.23 -1.27 -1.61
CA GLY A 95 -4.57 -1.12 -2.17
C GLY A 95 -4.60 -1.41 -3.66
N MET A 96 -5.36 -0.64 -4.42
CA MET A 96 -5.44 -0.80 -5.87
C MET A 96 -4.18 -0.27 -6.56
N GLY A 97 -3.63 -1.09 -7.48
CA GLY A 97 -2.50 -0.71 -8.32
C GLY A 97 -1.16 -1.38 -7.97
N GLU A 98 -0.18 -1.21 -8.86
CA GLU A 98 1.22 -1.55 -8.63
C GLU A 98 2.00 -0.25 -8.36
N PRO A 99 2.45 0.00 -7.10
CA PRO A 99 3.12 1.24 -6.74
C PRO A 99 4.33 1.59 -7.62
N PHE A 100 5.15 0.61 -8.01
CA PHE A 100 6.30 0.88 -8.88
C PHE A 100 5.93 1.11 -10.35
N HIS A 101 4.70 0.80 -10.76
CA HIS A 101 4.16 1.23 -12.05
C HIS A 101 3.70 2.70 -12.02
N ASN A 102 3.57 3.29 -10.82
CA ASN A 102 3.29 4.71 -10.59
C ASN A 102 4.38 5.39 -9.74
N TYR A 103 5.65 5.06 -10.03
CA TYR A 103 6.78 5.33 -9.14
C TYR A 103 6.88 6.78 -8.67
N ASP A 104 6.91 7.74 -9.61
CA ASP A 104 7.19 9.14 -9.28
C ASP A 104 6.10 9.77 -8.40
N ASN A 105 4.82 9.47 -8.67
CA ASN A 105 3.72 9.95 -7.83
C ASN A 105 3.73 9.30 -6.45
N VAL A 106 4.08 8.01 -6.35
CA VAL A 106 4.17 7.30 -5.06
C VAL A 106 5.32 7.86 -4.23
N MET A 107 6.50 8.06 -4.81
CA MET A 107 7.63 8.69 -4.09
C MET A 107 7.30 10.10 -3.65
N ALA A 108 6.69 10.91 -4.52
CA ALA A 108 6.30 12.27 -4.18
C ALA A 108 5.19 12.32 -3.10
N ALA A 109 4.35 11.28 -2.99
CA ALA A 109 3.38 11.14 -1.89
C ALA A 109 4.08 10.74 -0.59
N ILE A 110 5.02 9.79 -0.65
CA ILE A 110 5.86 9.38 0.48
C ILE A 110 6.62 10.56 1.06
N ASP A 111 7.24 11.39 0.19
CA ASP A 111 7.98 12.58 0.61
C ASP A 111 7.08 13.54 1.38
N ARG A 112 5.88 13.84 0.87
CA ARG A 112 4.91 14.71 1.56
C ARG A 112 4.41 14.14 2.88
N LEU A 113 4.23 12.82 2.97
CA LEU A 113 3.82 12.16 4.20
C LEU A 113 4.94 12.14 5.24
N ASN A 114 6.20 11.97 4.80
CA ASN A 114 7.38 11.92 5.64
C ASN A 114 7.92 13.31 6.03
N ASP A 115 7.57 14.35 5.27
CA ASP A 115 8.02 15.73 5.45
C ASP A 115 7.81 16.20 6.90
N ALA A 116 8.85 16.82 7.46
CA ALA A 116 8.87 17.35 8.81
C ALA A 116 7.97 18.57 8.98
N ASP A 117 7.57 19.27 7.93
CA ASP A 117 6.56 20.34 7.94
C ASP A 117 5.21 19.87 7.35
N GLY A 118 5.17 18.67 6.77
CA GLY A 118 3.97 17.99 6.31
C GLY A 118 3.29 17.13 7.38
N TYR A 119 2.95 15.89 7.03
CA TYR A 119 2.25 14.97 7.94
C TYR A 119 3.16 14.35 9.03
N LYS A 120 4.50 14.54 8.94
CA LYS A 120 5.49 14.10 9.93
C LYS A 120 5.48 12.60 10.21
N PHE A 121 5.22 11.78 9.19
CA PHE A 121 5.21 10.33 9.34
C PHE A 121 6.64 9.78 9.36
N GLY A 122 7.00 8.91 10.30
CA GLY A 122 8.30 8.25 10.26
C GLY A 122 8.39 7.30 9.06
N ALA A 123 9.46 7.39 8.24
CA ALA A 123 9.63 6.63 7.01
C ALA A 123 9.45 5.10 7.19
N ARG A 124 9.93 4.54 8.30
CA ARG A 124 9.78 3.10 8.64
C ARG A 124 8.35 2.65 8.92
N ARG A 125 7.38 3.57 8.97
CA ARG A 125 5.95 3.27 9.12
C ARG A 125 5.24 3.18 7.76
N LEU A 126 5.93 3.54 6.67
CA LEU A 126 5.51 3.41 5.29
C LEU A 126 6.05 2.10 4.72
N THR A 127 5.19 1.34 4.04
CA THR A 127 5.59 0.08 3.37
C THR A 127 5.05 0.04 1.95
N ILE A 128 5.94 -0.04 0.97
CA ILE A 128 5.58 -0.24 -0.44
C ILE A 128 5.54 -1.74 -0.71
N SER A 129 4.49 -2.22 -1.37
CA SER A 129 4.47 -3.58 -1.93
C SER A 129 4.65 -3.51 -3.45
N THR A 130 5.35 -4.49 -4.02
CA THR A 130 5.51 -4.61 -5.48
C THR A 130 5.38 -6.07 -5.93
N VAL A 131 4.82 -6.26 -7.12
CA VAL A 131 4.81 -7.55 -7.82
C VAL A 131 6.16 -7.95 -8.43
N GLY A 132 7.20 -7.11 -8.28
CA GLY A 132 8.56 -7.45 -8.73
C GLY A 132 9.01 -6.71 -9.99
N LEU A 133 8.74 -5.41 -10.11
CA LEU A 133 9.31 -4.59 -11.19
C LEU A 133 10.80 -4.33 -10.93
N VAL A 134 11.66 -5.26 -11.35
CA VAL A 134 13.10 -5.30 -11.01
C VAL A 134 13.84 -3.96 -11.25
N PRO A 135 13.66 -3.25 -12.39
CA PRO A 135 14.34 -1.96 -12.57
C PRO A 135 13.94 -0.90 -11.53
N GLN A 136 12.67 -0.91 -11.11
CA GLN A 136 12.16 0.04 -10.11
C GLN A 136 12.57 -0.34 -8.70
N ILE A 137 12.71 -1.64 -8.40
CA ILE A 137 13.32 -2.11 -7.15
C ILE A 137 14.76 -1.59 -7.02
N ARG A 138 15.54 -1.67 -8.11
CA ARG A 138 16.92 -1.16 -8.13
C ARG A 138 16.97 0.35 -7.92
N ARG A 139 16.15 1.10 -8.66
CA ARG A 139 15.99 2.55 -8.48
C ARG A 139 15.63 2.90 -7.03
N PHE A 140 14.66 2.21 -6.45
CA PHE A 140 14.25 2.41 -5.06
C PHE A 140 15.37 2.13 -4.05
N ALA A 141 16.16 1.08 -4.28
CA ALA A 141 17.31 0.76 -3.44
C ALA A 141 18.42 1.83 -3.55
N GLU A 142 18.67 2.37 -4.75
CA GLU A 142 19.66 3.44 -4.97
C GLU A 142 19.30 4.75 -4.27
N GLU A 143 18.01 5.04 -4.10
CA GLU A 143 17.53 6.24 -3.39
C GLU A 143 17.74 6.17 -1.86
N GLN A 144 18.14 5.02 -1.30
CA GLN A 144 18.52 4.84 0.12
C GLN A 144 17.48 5.36 1.13
N ARG A 145 16.19 5.32 0.76
CA ARG A 145 15.08 5.70 1.62
C ARG A 145 14.88 4.67 2.74
N GLN A 146 14.44 5.11 3.91
CA GLN A 146 14.12 4.22 5.04
C GLN A 146 12.70 3.61 4.99
N VAL A 147 12.05 3.68 3.84
CA VAL A 147 10.72 3.11 3.61
C VAL A 147 10.84 1.60 3.44
N ASN A 148 9.93 0.82 4.03
CA ASN A 148 9.99 -0.63 3.92
C ASN A 148 9.55 -1.09 2.52
N LEU A 149 10.18 -2.15 2.03
CA LEU A 149 9.78 -2.85 0.81
C LEU A 149 9.22 -4.23 1.15
N ALA A 150 8.02 -4.52 0.63
CA ALA A 150 7.42 -5.84 0.61
C ALA A 150 7.39 -6.35 -0.84
N ILE A 151 7.64 -7.65 -1.02
CA ILE A 151 7.62 -8.28 -2.34
C ILE A 151 6.46 -9.28 -2.37
N SER A 152 5.54 -9.07 -3.31
CA SER A 152 4.44 -10.00 -3.59
C SER A 152 4.98 -11.17 -4.42
N LEU A 153 5.40 -12.23 -3.73
CA LEU A 153 6.01 -13.40 -4.36
C LEU A 153 4.96 -14.42 -4.84
N HIS A 154 4.10 -14.87 -3.93
CA HIS A 154 2.95 -15.77 -4.12
C HIS A 154 3.20 -17.20 -4.64
N ALA A 155 4.42 -17.57 -5.03
CA ALA A 155 4.82 -18.96 -5.29
C ALA A 155 6.33 -19.17 -5.10
N ALA A 156 6.77 -20.43 -4.94
CA ALA A 156 8.17 -20.75 -4.66
C ALA A 156 9.01 -21.04 -5.92
N ASP A 157 8.37 -21.30 -7.07
CA ASP A 157 9.02 -21.51 -8.36
C ASP A 157 8.37 -20.70 -9.49
N ASP A 158 9.08 -20.62 -10.61
CA ASP A 158 8.67 -19.81 -11.77
C ASP A 158 7.40 -20.33 -12.46
N GLU A 159 7.15 -21.64 -12.45
CA GLU A 159 6.03 -22.26 -13.15
C GLU A 159 4.72 -21.90 -12.45
N GLU A 160 4.67 -22.13 -11.14
CA GLU A 160 3.54 -21.75 -10.29
C GLU A 160 3.33 -20.24 -10.29
N ARG A 161 4.41 -19.47 -10.14
CA ARG A 161 4.32 -18.00 -10.10
C ARG A 161 3.77 -17.45 -11.41
N LEU A 162 4.20 -18.00 -12.54
CA LEU A 162 3.76 -17.58 -13.86
C LEU A 162 2.25 -17.83 -14.08
N ALA A 163 1.72 -18.92 -13.51
CA ALA A 163 0.29 -19.23 -13.62
C ALA A 163 -0.60 -18.17 -12.95
N ILE A 164 -0.12 -17.55 -11.86
CA ILE A 164 -0.91 -16.59 -11.07
C ILE A 164 -0.48 -15.12 -11.22
N MET A 165 0.75 -14.86 -11.63
CA MET A 165 1.35 -13.53 -11.74
C MET A 165 2.06 -13.35 -13.09
N PRO A 166 1.38 -12.77 -14.10
CA PRO A 166 1.93 -12.63 -15.46
C PRO A 166 3.27 -11.88 -15.54
N VAL A 167 3.57 -11.02 -14.57
CA VAL A 167 4.86 -10.32 -14.45
C VAL A 167 6.06 -11.28 -14.42
N ASN A 168 5.86 -12.53 -13.98
CA ASN A 168 6.90 -13.56 -13.95
C ASN A 168 7.45 -13.91 -15.34
N LYS A 169 6.69 -13.65 -16.42
CA LYS A 169 7.18 -13.80 -17.81
C LYS A 169 8.41 -12.94 -18.07
N ARG A 170 8.44 -11.74 -17.48
CA ARG A 170 9.48 -10.74 -17.69
C ARG A 170 10.53 -10.76 -16.59
N TYR A 171 10.10 -11.01 -15.35
CA TYR A 171 10.94 -11.00 -14.16
C TYR A 171 10.72 -12.28 -13.36
N LYS A 172 11.51 -13.29 -13.72
CA LYS A 172 11.60 -14.59 -13.04
C LYS A 172 12.21 -14.45 -11.65
N ILE A 173 11.94 -15.43 -10.79
CA ILE A 173 12.48 -15.50 -9.42
C ILE A 173 13.77 -16.32 -9.34
#